data_AF-A0A3B0BMU3-F1
#
_entry.id   AF-A0A3B0BMU3-F1
#
_cell.length_a   1.000
_cell.length_b   1.000
_cell.length_c   1.000
_cell.angle_alpha   90.00
_cell.angle_beta   90.00
_cell.angle_gamma   90.00
#
_symmetry.space_group_name_H-M   'P 1'
#
loop_
_entity.id
_entity.type
_entity.pdbx_description
1 polymer ?
#
loop_
_entity_poly.entity_id
_entity_poly.type
_entity_poly.pdbx_seq_one_letter_code
_entity_poly.pdbx_strand_id
1 'polypeptide(L)'
;MEDKQLLEELKALREEIETLREWRTQFEAAVKNFASGTKANQAEVTEVVTEVIDRLHAVEAATATSAAAAASAASAAFGSEHQPWSLRATEDDWRKLSDWLDWLGKHYAPQLHLRIWPCWPLHGGVTEELAALHASWRAATEADADPSREGSDLAYWHQMWLWPTIERIRRHYMFSECEDDHSPDRPGRPTDAAALHKRMAEAEAERRRLEHAKYDYFVKTSPNGYPAERPSSLWRCAAGRDEEWEYWSLLDWQWHRAADTNVELPPARAALHEVTADRAEELRADRQGWLRYWARYVDEEDWRAGERPVSVVRRRRSPERIYDEAFKTWNEWGPTQAVYDFFDARPSNPPHLVEIDAAEAERLLTELHGATGATEL
;
A
#
# COMPACT_ATOMS: atom_id res chain seq x y z
N MET A 1 11.96 3.00 107.00
CA MET A 1 11.48 4.08 106.10
C MET A 1 11.62 3.66 104.65
N GLU A 2 12.76 3.07 104.28
CA GLU A 2 13.10 2.57 102.94
C GLU A 2 12.10 1.53 102.37
N ASP A 3 11.69 0.52 103.15
CA ASP A 3 10.72 -0.50 102.68
C ASP A 3 9.35 0.05 102.29
N LYS A 4 8.90 1.12 102.95
CA LYS A 4 7.59 1.72 102.67
C LYS A 4 7.61 2.48 101.34
N GLN A 5 8.73 3.13 101.02
CA GLN A 5 8.93 3.84 99.78
C GLN A 5 9.03 2.88 98.59
N LEU A 6 9.77 1.77 98.74
CA LEU A 6 9.83 0.72 97.71
C LEU A 6 8.47 0.08 97.43
N LEU A 7 7.63 -0.10 98.45
CA LEU A 7 6.26 -0.61 98.28
C LEU A 7 5.35 0.37 97.51
N GLU A 8 5.50 1.67 97.75
CA GLU A 8 4.75 2.71 97.02
C GLU A 8 5.21 2.79 95.55
N GLU A 9 6.52 2.71 95.28
CA GLU A 9 7.08 2.68 93.92
C GLU A 9 6.65 1.41 93.16
N LEU A 10 6.69 0.23 93.79
CA LEU A 10 6.21 -1.01 93.17
C LEU A 10 4.71 -0.98 92.86
N LYS A 11 3.92 -0.31 93.70
CA LYS A 11 2.49 -0.11 93.44
C LYS A 11 2.28 0.82 92.25
N ALA A 12 2.99 1.95 92.20
CA ALA A 12 2.93 2.90 91.09
C ALA A 12 3.35 2.25 89.76
N LEU A 13 4.46 1.51 89.74
CA LEU A 13 4.91 0.77 88.55
C LEU A 13 3.91 -0.29 88.11
N ARG A 14 3.23 -0.96 89.04
CA ARG A 14 2.18 -1.93 88.70
C ARG A 14 0.97 -1.25 88.05
N GLU A 15 0.54 -0.11 88.58
CA GLU A 15 -0.54 0.69 88.00
C GLU A 15 -0.17 1.23 86.61
N GLU A 16 1.08 1.66 86.42
CA GLU A 16 1.61 2.10 85.11
C GLU A 16 1.66 0.93 84.11
N ILE A 17 2.12 -0.26 84.51
CA ILE A 17 2.14 -1.45 83.66
C ILE A 17 0.72 -1.86 83.24
N GLU A 18 -0.26 -1.82 84.15
CA GLU A 18 -1.66 -2.12 83.80
C GLU A 18 -2.21 -1.07 82.82
N THR A 19 -1.92 0.20 83.03
CA THR A 19 -2.29 1.27 82.10
C THR A 19 -1.67 1.04 80.71
N LEU A 20 -0.39 0.67 80.65
CA LEU A 20 0.29 0.35 79.38
C LEU A 20 -0.31 -0.90 78.70
N ARG A 21 -0.75 -1.91 79.46
CA ARG A 21 -1.42 -3.10 78.91
C ARG A 21 -2.79 -2.75 78.33
N GLU A 22 -3.53 -1.88 79.01
CA GLU A 22 -4.82 -1.39 78.51
C GLU A 22 -4.62 -0.58 77.23
N TRP A 23 -3.67 0.36 77.23
CA TRP A 23 -3.31 1.15 76.04
C TRP A 23 -2.89 0.27 74.87
N ARG A 24 -2.05 -0.74 75.12
CA ARG A 24 -1.65 -1.71 74.09
C ARG A 24 -2.86 -2.41 73.49
N THR A 25 -3.79 -2.86 74.33
CA THR A 25 -5.01 -3.55 73.89
C THR A 25 -5.89 -2.64 73.03
N GLN A 26 -6.07 -1.38 73.45
CA GLN A 26 -6.81 -0.37 72.68
C GLN A 26 -6.13 -0.07 71.33
N PHE A 27 -4.81 0.05 71.32
CA PHE A 27 -4.04 0.28 70.11
C PHE A 27 -4.13 -0.89 69.12
N GLU A 28 -3.98 -2.13 69.60
CA GLU A 28 -4.13 -3.34 68.78
C GLU A 28 -5.55 -3.41 68.16
N ALA A 29 -6.59 -3.05 68.92
CA ALA A 29 -7.95 -2.97 68.40
C ALA A 29 -8.11 -1.88 67.32
N ALA A 30 -7.53 -0.69 67.52
CA ALA A 30 -7.57 0.40 66.55
C ALA A 30 -6.87 0.03 65.23
N VAL A 31 -5.69 -0.59 65.31
CA VAL A 31 -4.95 -1.08 64.14
C VAL A 31 -5.76 -2.14 63.37
N LYS A 32 -6.40 -3.08 64.08
CA LYS A 32 -7.24 -4.10 63.45
C LYS A 32 -8.46 -3.50 62.73
N ASN A 33 -9.10 -2.50 63.34
CA ASN A 33 -10.22 -1.79 62.73
C ASN A 33 -9.77 -0.99 61.50
N PHE A 34 -8.64 -0.29 61.58
CA PHE A 34 -8.07 0.45 60.46
C PHE A 34 -7.72 -0.47 59.28
N ALA A 35 -7.06 -1.60 59.54
CA ALA A 35 -6.71 -2.59 58.52
C ALA A 35 -7.97 -3.19 57.85
N SER A 36 -9.03 -3.43 58.63
CA SER A 36 -10.30 -3.94 58.10
C SER A 36 -11.01 -2.90 57.23
N GLY A 37 -11.04 -1.63 57.67
CA GLY A 37 -11.60 -0.53 56.88
C GLY A 37 -10.82 -0.28 55.58
N THR A 38 -9.50 -0.36 55.61
CA THR A 38 -8.66 -0.21 54.41
C THR A 38 -8.94 -1.31 53.39
N LYS A 39 -9.12 -2.56 53.83
CA LYS A 39 -9.50 -3.68 52.96
C LYS A 39 -10.89 -3.50 52.34
N ALA A 40 -11.87 -3.02 53.12
CA ALA A 40 -13.21 -2.75 52.61
C ALA A 40 -13.18 -1.66 51.53
N ASN A 41 -12.48 -0.54 51.79
CA ASN A 41 -12.32 0.53 50.82
C ASN A 41 -11.58 0.07 49.56
N GLN A 42 -10.56 -0.78 49.71
CA GLN A 42 -9.84 -1.35 48.57
C GLN A 42 -10.75 -2.22 47.69
N ALA A 43 -11.66 -2.99 48.30
CA ALA A 43 -12.63 -3.79 47.55
C ALA A 43 -13.61 -2.91 46.75
N GLU A 44 -14.15 -1.87 47.38
CA GLU A 44 -15.04 -0.90 46.73
C GLU A 44 -14.37 -0.18 45.56
N VAL A 45 -13.13 0.28 45.75
CA VAL A 45 -12.35 0.91 44.66
C VAL A 45 -12.11 -0.08 43.51
N THR A 46 -11.85 -1.35 43.80
CA THR A 46 -11.62 -2.36 42.76
C THR A 46 -12.90 -2.62 41.95
N GLU A 47 -14.05 -2.65 42.61
CA GLU A 47 -15.37 -2.79 41.96
C GLU A 47 -15.66 -1.61 41.03
N VAL A 48 -15.49 -0.37 41.53
CA VAL A 48 -15.70 0.84 40.73
C VAL A 48 -14.74 0.90 39.53
N VAL A 49 -13.47 0.56 39.71
CA VAL A 49 -12.49 0.54 38.61
C VAL A 49 -12.88 -0.50 37.56
N THR A 50 -13.37 -1.66 37.97
CA THR A 50 -13.84 -2.71 37.04
C THR A 50 -15.04 -2.22 36.24
N GLU A 51 -16.02 -1.58 36.89
CA GLU A 51 -17.18 -0.99 36.20
C GLU A 51 -16.76 0.10 35.19
N VAL A 52 -15.81 0.96 35.56
CA VAL A 52 -15.31 2.02 34.67
C VAL A 52 -14.61 1.43 33.45
N ILE A 53 -13.82 0.36 33.62
CA ILE A 53 -13.15 -0.35 32.51
C ILE A 53 -14.21 -0.94 31.57
N ASP A 54 -15.23 -1.60 32.09
CA ASP A 54 -16.31 -2.19 31.28
C ASP A 54 -17.08 -1.11 30.49
N ARG A 55 -17.37 0.02 31.12
CA ARG A 55 -18.02 1.17 30.46
C ARG A 55 -17.12 1.79 29.39
N LEU A 56 -15.82 1.88 29.63
CA LEU A 56 -14.86 2.35 28.64
C LEU A 56 -14.84 1.42 27.43
N HIS A 57 -14.75 0.11 27.64
CA HIS A 57 -14.81 -0.86 26.55
C HIS A 57 -16.12 -0.80 25.76
N ALA A 58 -17.25 -0.60 26.43
CA ALA A 58 -18.54 -0.41 25.77
C ALA A 58 -18.58 0.87 24.91
N VAL A 59 -18.02 1.97 25.42
CA VAL A 59 -17.89 3.23 24.67
C VAL A 59 -16.95 3.04 23.48
N GLU A 60 -15.78 2.43 23.68
CA GLU A 60 -14.82 2.15 22.60
C GLU A 60 -15.45 1.26 21.50
N ALA A 61 -16.20 0.23 21.87
CA ALA A 61 -16.92 -0.63 20.92
C ALA A 61 -18.01 0.13 20.16
N ALA A 62 -18.77 1.00 20.83
CA ALA A 62 -19.77 1.85 20.19
C ALA A 62 -19.11 2.87 19.23
N THR A 63 -17.95 3.40 19.62
CA THR A 63 -17.18 4.35 18.81
C THR A 63 -16.56 3.66 17.60
N ALA A 64 -16.04 2.44 17.75
CA ALA A 64 -15.53 1.61 16.67
C ALA A 64 -16.63 1.23 15.66
N THR A 65 -17.84 0.92 16.16
CA THR A 65 -19.01 0.64 15.31
C THR A 65 -19.46 1.88 14.54
N SER A 66 -19.47 3.05 15.20
CA SER A 66 -19.76 4.34 14.56
C SER A 66 -18.68 4.71 13.53
N ALA A 67 -17.39 4.48 13.85
CA ALA A 67 -16.28 4.71 12.94
C ALA A 67 -16.32 3.76 11.73
N ALA A 68 -16.70 2.49 11.91
CA ALA A 68 -16.90 1.55 10.82
C ALA A 68 -18.10 1.93 9.92
N ALA A 69 -19.19 2.42 10.51
CA ALA A 69 -20.33 2.96 9.76
C ALA A 69 -19.95 4.24 8.99
N ALA A 70 -19.19 5.14 9.61
CA ALA A 70 -18.64 6.33 8.98
C ALA A 70 -17.62 6.00 7.88
N ALA A 71 -16.78 4.98 8.07
CA ALA A 71 -15.83 4.50 7.07
C ALA A 71 -16.54 3.82 5.88
N SER A 72 -17.64 3.10 6.12
CA SER A 72 -18.50 2.55 5.08
C SER A 72 -19.22 3.66 4.29
N ALA A 73 -19.73 4.68 4.99
CA ALA A 73 -20.28 5.88 4.36
C ALA A 73 -19.22 6.69 3.58
N ALA A 74 -17.98 6.77 4.09
CA ALA A 74 -16.87 7.41 3.40
C ALA A 74 -16.38 6.59 2.19
N SER A 75 -16.41 5.26 2.26
CA SER A 75 -16.11 4.36 1.14
C SER A 75 -17.18 4.46 0.05
N ALA A 76 -18.46 4.59 0.41
CA ALA A 76 -19.53 4.92 -0.52
C ALA A 76 -19.36 6.33 -1.14
N ALA A 77 -18.82 7.29 -0.38
CA ALA A 77 -18.49 8.64 -0.87
C ALA A 77 -17.23 8.69 -1.77
N PHE A 78 -16.32 7.72 -1.67
CA PHE A 78 -15.15 7.63 -2.57
C PHE A 78 -15.53 7.24 -4.01
N GLY A 79 -16.75 6.73 -4.24
CA GLY A 79 -17.31 6.57 -5.58
C GLY A 79 -17.84 7.88 -6.20
N SER A 80 -17.85 8.99 -5.46
CA SER A 80 -18.46 10.27 -5.85
C SER A 80 -17.48 11.46 -5.74
N GLU A 81 -16.20 11.25 -6.02
CA GLU A 81 -15.13 12.21 -5.70
C GLU A 81 -15.28 13.60 -6.39
N HIS A 82 -16.13 13.70 -7.42
CA HIS A 82 -16.32 14.94 -8.18
C HIS A 82 -17.79 15.28 -8.49
N GLN A 83 -18.74 14.93 -7.62
CA GLN A 83 -20.12 15.39 -7.83
C GLN A 83 -20.22 16.93 -7.67
N PRO A 84 -20.82 17.64 -8.64
CA PRO A 84 -21.06 19.08 -8.53
C PRO A 84 -21.96 19.39 -7.33
N TRP A 85 -21.81 20.57 -6.72
CA TRP A 85 -22.62 21.04 -5.60
C TRP A 85 -24.11 20.84 -5.88
N SER A 86 -24.56 21.20 -7.07
CA SER A 86 -25.95 21.08 -7.51
C SER A 86 -26.54 19.66 -7.39
N LEU A 87 -25.74 18.60 -7.55
CA LEU A 87 -26.20 17.21 -7.41
C LEU A 87 -26.13 16.69 -5.97
N ARG A 88 -25.25 17.26 -5.13
CA ARG A 88 -25.12 16.86 -3.71
C ARG A 88 -25.92 17.73 -2.74
N ALA A 89 -26.36 18.92 -3.17
CA ALA A 89 -27.07 19.87 -2.34
C ALA A 89 -28.51 19.39 -2.04
N THR A 90 -28.92 19.54 -0.78
CA THR A 90 -30.30 19.28 -0.37
C THR A 90 -31.23 20.46 -0.73
N GLU A 91 -32.54 20.26 -0.64
CA GLU A 91 -33.51 21.36 -0.82
C GLU A 91 -33.22 22.55 0.13
N ASP A 92 -32.82 22.25 1.36
CA ASP A 92 -32.47 23.27 2.36
C ASP A 92 -31.22 24.06 1.96
N ASP A 93 -30.21 23.40 1.38
CA ASP A 93 -29.01 24.07 0.85
C ASP A 93 -29.35 25.03 -0.30
N TRP A 94 -30.24 24.61 -1.20
CA TRP A 94 -30.74 25.46 -2.30
C TRP A 94 -31.49 26.68 -1.78
N ARG A 95 -32.36 26.52 -0.77
CA ARG A 95 -33.08 27.63 -0.14
C ARG A 95 -32.12 28.59 0.54
N LYS A 96 -31.18 28.09 1.33
CA LYS A 96 -30.16 28.92 1.99
C LYS A 96 -29.32 29.71 0.99
N LEU A 97 -28.92 29.10 -0.12
CA LEU A 97 -28.21 29.80 -1.18
C LEU A 97 -29.07 30.91 -1.79
N SER A 98 -30.33 30.62 -2.12
CA SER A 98 -31.27 31.62 -2.65
C SER A 98 -31.48 32.79 -1.69
N ASP A 99 -31.75 32.52 -0.41
CA ASP A 99 -31.98 33.54 0.62
C ASP A 99 -30.74 34.40 0.82
N TRP A 100 -29.56 33.78 0.81
CA TRP A 100 -28.29 34.49 0.90
C TRP A 100 -28.04 35.38 -0.33
N LEU A 101 -28.36 34.92 -1.54
CA LEU A 101 -28.24 35.73 -2.76
C LEU A 101 -29.19 36.94 -2.76
N ASP A 102 -30.41 36.77 -2.25
CA ASP A 102 -31.35 37.88 -2.05
C ASP A 102 -30.84 38.87 -1.01
N TRP A 103 -30.25 38.38 0.09
CA TRP A 103 -29.58 39.23 1.07
C TRP A 103 -28.39 39.96 0.44
N LEU A 104 -27.54 39.26 -0.32
CA LEU A 104 -26.38 39.82 -1.00
C LEU A 104 -26.80 40.95 -1.96
N GLY A 105 -27.83 40.72 -2.78
CA GLY A 105 -28.37 41.71 -3.71
C GLY A 105 -28.90 42.97 -3.00
N LYS A 106 -29.51 42.81 -1.82
CA LYS A 106 -30.01 43.93 -1.00
C LYS A 106 -28.88 44.75 -0.36
N HIS A 107 -27.80 44.09 0.09
CA HIS A 107 -26.76 44.73 0.92
C HIS A 107 -25.56 45.22 0.11
N TYR A 108 -25.26 44.59 -1.02
CA TYR A 108 -24.17 44.98 -1.91
C TYR A 108 -24.63 45.76 -3.14
N ALA A 109 -25.94 46.03 -3.24
CA ALA A 109 -26.65 46.83 -4.25
C ALA A 109 -25.81 47.02 -5.51
N PRO A 110 -25.64 45.96 -6.32
CA PRO A 110 -24.81 46.04 -7.50
C PRO A 110 -25.37 47.16 -8.37
N GLN A 111 -24.48 48.06 -8.82
CA GLN A 111 -24.77 48.86 -10.02
C GLN A 111 -25.40 47.91 -11.05
N LEU A 112 -26.44 48.32 -11.78
CA LEU A 112 -27.27 47.44 -12.64
C LEU A 112 -26.48 46.39 -13.44
N HIS A 113 -25.25 46.73 -13.80
CA HIS A 113 -24.31 45.93 -14.55
C HIS A 113 -23.65 44.73 -13.77
N LEU A 114 -23.84 44.57 -12.47
CA LEU A 114 -23.30 43.45 -11.66
C LEU A 114 -24.39 42.61 -10.96
N ARG A 115 -25.63 42.69 -11.45
CA ARG A 115 -26.76 41.96 -10.88
C ARG A 115 -26.71 40.46 -11.25
N ILE A 116 -26.94 39.60 -10.27
CA ILE A 116 -27.18 38.16 -10.48
C ILE A 116 -28.63 37.99 -10.96
N TRP A 117 -28.82 37.28 -12.08
CA TRP A 117 -30.15 37.12 -12.67
C TRP A 117 -30.94 36.01 -11.97
N PRO A 118 -32.29 36.11 -11.88
CA PRO A 118 -33.13 35.10 -11.22
C PRO A 118 -33.03 33.70 -11.81
N CYS A 119 -32.57 33.58 -13.06
CA CYS A 119 -32.39 32.31 -13.75
C CYS A 119 -31.11 31.55 -13.36
N TRP A 120 -30.30 32.07 -12.43
CA TRP A 120 -29.06 31.43 -11.99
C TRP A 120 -29.17 29.92 -11.66
N PRO A 121 -30.29 29.37 -11.13
CA PRO A 121 -30.38 27.93 -10.85
C PRO A 121 -30.39 27.06 -12.11
N LEU A 122 -30.73 27.62 -13.27
CA LEU A 122 -30.78 26.91 -14.55
C LEU A 122 -29.40 26.76 -15.20
N HIS A 123 -28.39 27.47 -14.68
CA HIS A 123 -27.02 27.46 -15.18
C HIS A 123 -26.13 26.75 -14.18
N GLY A 124 -25.68 25.53 -14.53
CA GLY A 124 -24.87 24.69 -13.67
C GLY A 124 -23.58 25.38 -13.26
N GLY A 125 -22.86 25.97 -14.22
CA GLY A 125 -21.61 26.68 -13.92
C GLY A 125 -21.80 27.89 -13.00
N VAL A 126 -22.89 28.64 -13.17
CA VAL A 126 -23.24 29.77 -12.28
C VAL A 126 -23.59 29.28 -10.88
N THR A 127 -24.38 28.21 -10.79
CA THR A 127 -24.75 27.58 -9.52
C THR A 127 -23.52 27.17 -8.73
N GLU A 128 -22.55 26.49 -9.36
CA GLU A 128 -21.32 26.05 -8.69
C GLU A 128 -20.49 27.23 -8.18
N GLU A 129 -20.34 28.29 -8.98
CA GLU A 129 -19.61 29.51 -8.60
C GLU A 129 -20.28 30.25 -7.43
N LEU A 130 -21.62 30.37 -7.44
CA LEU A 130 -22.37 31.02 -6.37
C LEU A 130 -22.39 30.19 -5.09
N ALA A 131 -22.50 28.87 -5.20
CA ALA A 131 -22.42 27.97 -4.06
C ALA A 131 -21.03 28.02 -3.39
N ALA A 132 -19.95 28.03 -4.19
CA ALA A 132 -18.59 28.20 -3.68
C ALA A 132 -18.40 29.57 -3.02
N LEU A 133 -18.94 30.64 -3.63
CA LEU A 133 -18.89 31.98 -3.06
C LEU A 133 -19.63 32.05 -1.71
N HIS A 134 -20.82 31.49 -1.61
CA HIS A 134 -21.58 31.41 -0.37
C HIS A 134 -20.82 30.62 0.71
N ALA A 135 -20.23 29.48 0.36
CA ALA A 135 -19.43 28.68 1.29
C ALA A 135 -18.21 29.47 1.82
N SER A 136 -17.51 30.20 0.95
CA SER A 136 -16.38 31.06 1.35
C SER A 136 -16.82 32.23 2.23
N TRP A 137 -18.00 32.82 1.97
CA TRP A 137 -18.58 33.88 2.80
C TRP A 137 -18.91 33.37 4.20
N ARG A 138 -19.53 32.20 4.29
CA ARG A 138 -19.84 31.56 5.59
C ARG A 138 -18.56 31.34 6.39
N ALA A 139 -17.53 30.76 5.77
CA ALA A 139 -16.25 30.53 6.42
C ALA A 139 -15.60 31.84 6.90
N ALA A 140 -15.62 32.90 6.07
CA ALA A 140 -15.09 34.21 6.44
C ALA A 140 -15.88 34.87 7.57
N THR A 141 -17.20 34.73 7.57
CA THR A 141 -18.09 35.27 8.62
C THR A 141 -17.91 34.53 9.94
N GLU A 142 -17.78 33.20 9.89
CA GLU A 142 -17.50 32.37 11.06
C GLU A 142 -16.12 32.71 11.66
N ALA A 143 -15.11 32.96 10.82
CA ALA A 143 -13.78 33.38 11.28
C ALA A 143 -13.77 34.79 11.90
N ASP A 144 -14.50 35.74 11.32
CA ASP A 144 -14.61 37.12 11.83
C ASP A 144 -15.40 37.19 13.15
N ALA A 145 -16.34 36.27 13.35
CA ALA A 145 -17.11 36.16 14.59
C ALA A 145 -16.32 35.54 15.76
N ASP A 146 -15.17 34.89 15.49
CA ASP A 146 -14.31 34.27 16.51
C ASP A 146 -13.40 35.32 17.18
N PRO A 147 -13.61 35.65 18.47
CA PRO A 147 -12.81 36.67 19.17
C PRO A 147 -11.33 36.29 19.33
N SER A 148 -10.97 35.02 19.10
CA SER A 148 -9.59 34.53 19.17
C SER A 148 -8.80 34.72 17.88
N ARG A 149 -9.45 35.14 16.79
CA ARG A 149 -8.84 35.34 15.46
C ARG A 149 -8.72 36.83 15.15
N GLU A 150 -7.68 37.21 14.42
CA GLU A 150 -7.48 38.59 13.95
C GLU A 150 -8.40 38.87 12.75
N GLY A 151 -9.40 39.75 12.95
CA GLY A 151 -10.52 40.00 12.01
C GLY A 151 -10.13 40.64 10.68
N SER A 152 -9.69 39.82 9.71
CA SER A 152 -9.38 40.27 8.35
C SER A 152 -9.98 39.39 7.24
N ASP A 153 -10.50 38.21 7.57
CA ASP A 153 -11.01 37.24 6.60
C ASP A 153 -12.20 37.79 5.81
N LEU A 154 -13.11 38.50 6.48
CA LEU A 154 -14.26 39.09 5.81
C LEU A 154 -13.84 40.26 4.89
N ALA A 155 -12.87 41.08 5.30
CA ALA A 155 -12.30 42.13 4.44
C ALA A 155 -11.61 41.54 3.21
N TYR A 156 -10.84 40.46 3.40
CA TYR A 156 -10.21 39.71 2.32
C TYR A 156 -11.26 39.11 1.37
N TRP A 157 -12.35 38.57 1.91
CA TRP A 157 -13.40 37.97 1.10
C TRP A 157 -14.06 38.95 0.13
N HIS A 158 -14.32 40.18 0.59
CA HIS A 158 -14.83 41.23 -0.29
C HIS A 158 -13.89 41.52 -1.45
N GLN A 159 -12.58 41.61 -1.20
CA GLN A 159 -11.59 42.00 -2.21
C GLN A 159 -11.29 40.87 -3.19
N MET A 160 -11.16 39.65 -2.70
CA MET A 160 -10.60 38.53 -3.46
C MET A 160 -11.64 37.56 -4.01
N TRP A 161 -12.79 37.43 -3.35
CA TRP A 161 -13.79 36.42 -3.71
C TRP A 161 -15.07 37.03 -4.28
N LEU A 162 -15.67 38.02 -3.60
CA LEU A 162 -16.95 38.60 -4.01
C LEU A 162 -16.87 39.21 -5.42
N TRP A 163 -16.16 40.32 -5.58
CA TRP A 163 -16.17 41.06 -6.85
C TRP A 163 -15.60 40.24 -8.03
N PRO A 164 -14.46 39.54 -7.88
CA PRO A 164 -13.92 38.74 -8.99
C PRO A 164 -14.84 37.60 -9.43
N THR A 165 -15.62 37.01 -8.51
CA THR A 165 -16.57 35.93 -8.86
C THR A 165 -17.78 36.47 -9.61
N ILE A 166 -18.36 37.59 -9.17
CA ILE A 166 -19.49 38.22 -9.88
C ILE A 166 -19.07 38.65 -11.29
N GLU A 167 -17.88 39.21 -11.46
CA GLU A 167 -17.34 39.57 -12.78
C GLU A 167 -17.11 38.34 -13.68
N ARG A 168 -16.58 37.24 -13.12
CA ARG A 168 -16.37 35.98 -13.84
C ARG A 168 -17.69 35.36 -14.29
N ILE A 169 -18.69 35.32 -13.41
CA ILE A 169 -20.05 34.85 -13.73
C ILE A 169 -20.58 35.61 -14.94
N ARG A 170 -20.50 36.94 -14.90
CA ARG A 170 -20.95 37.78 -16.01
C ARG A 170 -20.20 37.51 -17.31
N ARG A 171 -18.87 37.44 -17.26
CA ARG A 171 -18.03 37.31 -18.47
C ARG A 171 -18.21 35.96 -19.17
N HIS A 172 -18.43 34.89 -18.41
CA HIS A 172 -18.34 33.51 -18.93
C HIS A 172 -19.68 32.80 -19.03
N TYR A 173 -20.70 33.22 -18.27
CA TYR A 173 -21.95 32.46 -18.17
C TYR A 173 -23.21 33.27 -18.51
N MET A 174 -23.16 34.61 -18.48
CA MET A 174 -24.35 35.43 -18.70
C MET A 174 -24.38 35.98 -20.13
N PHE A 175 -25.28 35.43 -20.94
CA PHE A 175 -25.59 35.94 -22.27
C PHE A 175 -26.74 36.94 -22.18
N SER A 176 -26.71 37.99 -23.01
CA SER A 176 -27.83 38.95 -23.13
C SER A 176 -29.16 38.29 -23.48
N GLU A 177 -29.13 37.06 -23.99
CA GLU A 177 -30.30 36.28 -24.41
C GLU A 177 -31.13 35.77 -23.22
N CYS A 178 -30.56 35.62 -22.03
CA CYS A 178 -31.28 35.16 -20.82
C CYS A 178 -32.40 36.09 -20.35
N GLU A 179 -32.52 37.29 -20.94
CA GLU A 179 -33.61 38.24 -20.67
C GLU A 179 -34.92 37.84 -21.36
N ASP A 180 -34.83 37.26 -22.56
CA ASP A 180 -35.99 36.97 -23.42
C ASP A 180 -36.11 35.48 -23.81
N ASP A 181 -35.01 34.71 -23.82
CA ASP A 181 -34.99 33.28 -24.18
C ASP A 181 -33.91 32.49 -23.41
N HIS A 182 -34.30 31.38 -22.77
CA HIS A 182 -33.40 30.59 -21.92
C HIS A 182 -32.85 29.36 -22.66
N SER A 183 -31.52 29.27 -22.77
CA SER A 183 -30.84 28.09 -23.32
C SER A 183 -30.06 27.35 -22.23
N PRO A 184 -30.08 26.00 -22.21
CA PRO A 184 -29.29 25.23 -21.26
C PRO A 184 -27.78 25.36 -21.52
N ASP A 185 -26.98 25.20 -20.47
CA ASP A 185 -25.52 25.21 -20.58
C ASP A 185 -25.03 24.13 -21.56
N ARG A 186 -24.14 24.51 -22.47
CA ARG A 186 -23.49 23.55 -23.37
C ARG A 186 -22.45 22.74 -22.58
N PRO A 187 -22.50 21.40 -22.60
CA PRO A 187 -21.50 20.61 -21.90
C PRO A 187 -20.11 20.85 -22.48
N GLY A 188 -19.10 20.93 -21.61
CA GLY A 188 -17.70 20.98 -22.03
C GLY A 188 -17.32 19.74 -22.84
N ARG A 189 -16.32 19.89 -23.73
CA ARG A 189 -15.80 18.74 -24.48
C ARG A 189 -15.04 17.82 -23.51
N PRO A 190 -15.40 16.53 -23.39
CA PRO A 190 -14.66 15.59 -22.55
C PRO A 190 -13.21 15.42 -23.03
N THR A 191 -12.33 14.99 -22.13
CA THR A 191 -10.96 14.59 -22.47
C THR A 191 -10.98 13.45 -23.48
N ASP A 192 -10.16 13.56 -24.53
CA ASP A 192 -9.94 12.48 -25.48
C ASP A 192 -9.07 11.37 -24.83
N ALA A 193 -9.72 10.27 -24.44
CA ALA A 193 -9.06 9.14 -23.80
C ALA A 193 -8.01 8.48 -24.69
N ALA A 194 -8.23 8.44 -26.01
CA ALA A 194 -7.28 7.85 -26.95
C ALA A 194 -6.00 8.69 -27.05
N ALA A 195 -6.15 10.02 -27.13
CA ALA A 195 -5.01 10.93 -27.10
C ALA A 195 -4.21 10.84 -25.79
N LEU A 196 -4.90 10.72 -24.65
CA LEU A 196 -4.27 10.56 -23.34
C LEU A 196 -3.46 9.26 -23.26
N HIS A 197 -4.06 8.13 -23.63
CA HIS A 197 -3.37 6.83 -23.63
C HIS A 197 -2.15 6.83 -24.55
N LYS A 198 -2.27 7.43 -25.74
CA LYS A 198 -1.13 7.59 -26.65
C LYS A 198 0.00 8.37 -25.97
N ARG A 199 -0.31 9.51 -25.33
CA ARG A 199 0.71 10.32 -24.65
C ARG A 199 1.38 9.58 -23.50
N MET A 200 0.61 8.78 -22.75
CA MET A 200 1.14 7.94 -21.67
C MET A 200 2.10 6.88 -22.21
N ALA A 201 1.73 6.21 -23.31
CA ALA A 201 2.58 5.22 -23.96
C ALA A 201 3.89 5.82 -24.48
N GLU A 202 3.83 6.99 -25.10
CA GLU A 202 5.03 7.73 -25.55
C GLU A 202 5.95 8.10 -24.37
N ALA A 203 5.38 8.61 -23.27
CA ALA A 203 6.15 8.99 -22.09
C ALA A 203 6.82 7.78 -21.43
N GLU A 204 6.13 6.65 -21.37
CA GLU A 204 6.68 5.39 -20.87
C GLU A 204 7.80 4.85 -21.77
N ALA A 205 7.62 4.88 -23.10
CA ALA A 205 8.66 4.49 -24.05
C ALA A 205 9.94 5.34 -23.88
N GLU A 206 9.78 6.66 -23.70
CA GLU A 206 10.93 7.56 -23.48
C GLU A 206 11.64 7.28 -22.15
N ARG A 207 10.90 7.03 -21.07
CA ARG A 207 11.51 6.61 -19.78
C ARG A 207 12.36 5.35 -19.94
N ARG A 208 11.83 4.33 -20.62
CA ARG A 208 12.57 3.08 -20.87
C ARG A 208 13.83 3.33 -21.69
N ARG A 209 13.75 4.14 -22.76
CA ARG A 209 14.91 4.49 -23.59
C ARG A 209 16.02 5.15 -22.76
N LEU A 210 15.65 6.10 -21.91
CA LEU A 210 16.59 6.79 -21.03
C LEU A 210 17.19 5.86 -19.96
N GLU A 211 16.42 4.89 -19.46
CA GLU A 211 16.93 3.88 -18.53
C GLU A 211 17.93 2.94 -19.20
N HIS A 212 17.60 2.43 -20.40
CA HIS A 212 18.48 1.53 -21.14
C HIS A 212 19.79 2.20 -21.56
N ALA A 213 19.76 3.51 -21.87
CA ALA A 213 20.97 4.27 -22.22
C ALA A 213 22.01 4.36 -21.08
N LYS A 214 21.65 3.96 -19.85
CA LYS A 214 22.58 3.92 -18.71
C LYS A 214 23.46 2.67 -18.71
N TYR A 215 23.17 1.66 -19.53
CA TYR A 215 23.78 0.35 -19.43
C TYR A 215 24.24 -0.20 -20.78
N ASP A 216 25.39 -0.88 -20.77
CA ASP A 216 25.83 -1.78 -21.83
C ASP A 216 25.39 -3.20 -21.47
N TYR A 217 24.79 -3.93 -22.42
CA TYR A 217 24.20 -5.26 -22.17
C TYR A 217 25.02 -6.37 -22.82
N PHE A 218 25.11 -7.50 -22.14
CA PHE A 218 25.96 -8.62 -22.53
C PHE A 218 25.30 -9.95 -22.24
N VAL A 219 25.62 -10.96 -23.05
CA VAL A 219 25.22 -12.34 -22.81
C VAL A 219 26.43 -13.26 -22.76
N LYS A 220 26.37 -14.29 -21.92
CA LYS A 220 27.41 -15.32 -21.86
C LYS A 220 27.07 -16.48 -22.79
N THR A 221 27.82 -16.62 -23.87
CA THR A 221 27.79 -17.79 -24.75
C THR A 221 28.92 -18.76 -24.35
N SER A 222 28.85 -20.03 -24.77
CA SER A 222 29.94 -20.99 -24.58
C SER A 222 30.26 -21.65 -25.91
N PRO A 223 31.55 -21.82 -26.28
CA PRO A 223 31.97 -22.44 -27.54
C PRO A 223 31.40 -23.85 -27.77
N ASN A 224 31.10 -24.59 -26.68
CA ASN A 224 30.67 -25.99 -26.73
C ASN A 224 29.21 -26.22 -26.30
N GLY A 225 28.32 -25.21 -26.33
CA GLY A 225 26.92 -25.55 -26.05
C GLY A 225 25.85 -24.46 -25.92
N TYR A 226 26.14 -23.16 -26.04
CA TYR A 226 25.08 -22.13 -25.94
C TYR A 226 25.18 -21.14 -27.11
N PRO A 227 24.28 -21.22 -28.12
CA PRO A 227 24.22 -20.20 -29.17
C PRO A 227 23.75 -18.86 -28.56
N ALA A 228 24.04 -17.75 -29.25
CA ALA A 228 23.60 -16.41 -28.81
C ALA A 228 22.06 -16.29 -28.69
N GLU A 229 21.33 -17.17 -29.36
CA GLU A 229 19.88 -17.30 -29.30
C GLU A 229 19.37 -17.93 -27.99
N ARG A 230 20.21 -18.72 -27.31
CA ARG A 230 19.93 -19.33 -25.99
C ARG A 230 21.13 -19.11 -25.05
N PRO A 231 21.33 -17.87 -24.58
CA PRO A 231 22.46 -17.57 -23.73
C PRO A 231 22.34 -18.22 -22.35
N SER A 232 23.48 -18.37 -21.67
CA SER A 232 23.52 -19.00 -20.35
C SER A 232 23.31 -18.02 -19.19
N SER A 233 23.39 -16.72 -19.46
CA SER A 233 23.13 -15.63 -18.51
C SER A 233 23.10 -14.28 -19.25
N LEU A 234 22.35 -13.33 -18.71
CA LEU A 234 22.29 -11.94 -19.16
C LEU A 234 22.97 -11.05 -18.11
N TRP A 235 23.80 -10.13 -18.60
CA TRP A 235 24.62 -9.23 -17.82
C TRP A 235 24.43 -7.80 -18.32
N ARG A 236 24.61 -6.82 -17.44
CA ARG A 236 24.74 -5.42 -17.82
C ARG A 236 25.80 -4.74 -16.97
N CYS A 237 26.39 -3.68 -17.51
CA CYS A 237 27.32 -2.82 -16.78
C CYS A 237 26.94 -1.37 -17.04
N ALA A 238 27.17 -0.49 -16.06
CA ALA A 238 26.91 0.93 -16.24
C ALA A 238 27.77 1.49 -17.38
N ALA A 239 27.15 2.18 -18.33
CA ALA A 239 27.82 2.70 -19.52
C ALA A 239 29.02 3.58 -19.12
N GLY A 240 30.19 3.26 -19.66
CA GLY A 240 31.44 3.99 -19.37
C GLY A 240 32.08 3.65 -18.01
N ARG A 241 31.63 2.62 -17.30
CA ARG A 241 32.33 2.05 -16.14
C ARG A 241 32.77 0.63 -16.47
N ASP A 242 34.01 0.29 -16.12
CA ASP A 242 34.44 -1.10 -16.06
C ASP A 242 34.24 -1.61 -14.63
N GLU A 243 33.75 -2.86 -14.48
CA GLU A 243 33.71 -3.64 -13.23
C GLU A 243 32.48 -3.52 -12.31
N GLU A 244 31.52 -2.64 -12.59
CA GLU A 244 30.21 -2.64 -11.89
C GLU A 244 29.20 -3.56 -12.60
N TRP A 245 29.39 -4.87 -12.46
CA TRP A 245 28.57 -5.87 -13.13
C TRP A 245 27.26 -6.15 -12.40
N GLU A 246 26.19 -6.15 -13.17
CA GLU A 246 24.89 -6.67 -12.79
C GLU A 246 24.53 -7.87 -13.67
N TYR A 247 23.80 -8.82 -13.10
CA TYR A 247 23.26 -9.94 -13.84
C TYR A 247 21.76 -10.09 -13.60
N TRP A 248 21.08 -10.64 -14.59
CA TRP A 248 19.67 -10.99 -14.49
C TRP A 248 19.54 -12.36 -13.83
N SER A 249 18.94 -12.40 -12.63
CA SER A 249 18.68 -13.65 -11.95
C SER A 249 17.47 -14.35 -12.57
N LEU A 250 17.65 -15.61 -12.92
CA LEU A 250 16.57 -16.47 -13.41
C LEU A 250 15.78 -17.13 -12.26
N LEU A 251 16.11 -16.78 -11.02
CA LEU A 251 15.45 -17.30 -9.82
C LEU A 251 14.31 -16.38 -9.40
N ASP A 252 14.55 -15.08 -9.36
CA ASP A 252 13.57 -14.06 -8.95
C ASP A 252 13.20 -13.06 -10.04
N TRP A 253 13.83 -13.17 -11.22
CA TRP A 253 13.59 -12.29 -12.36
C TRP A 253 13.92 -10.82 -12.06
N GLN A 254 15.03 -10.60 -11.37
CA GLN A 254 15.54 -9.27 -11.04
C GLN A 254 17.01 -9.09 -11.41
N TRP A 255 17.43 -7.83 -11.54
CA TRP A 255 18.84 -7.47 -11.68
C TRP A 255 19.53 -7.47 -10.31
N HIS A 256 20.65 -8.16 -10.22
CA HIS A 256 21.48 -8.22 -9.02
C HIS A 256 22.89 -7.73 -9.32
N ARG A 257 23.47 -6.97 -8.39
CA ARG A 257 24.88 -6.60 -8.47
C ARG A 257 25.73 -7.82 -8.12
N ALA A 258 26.67 -8.18 -8.98
CA ALA A 258 27.52 -9.35 -8.77
C ALA A 258 28.34 -9.25 -7.46
N ALA A 259 28.71 -8.04 -7.05
CA ALA A 259 29.46 -7.78 -5.82
C ALA A 259 28.64 -8.07 -4.53
N ASP A 260 27.32 -8.07 -4.62
CA ASP A 260 26.42 -8.22 -3.46
C ASP A 260 25.93 -9.68 -3.30
N THR A 261 26.39 -10.61 -4.14
CA THR A 261 25.92 -12.00 -4.16
C THR A 261 27.07 -13.01 -4.12
N ASN A 262 26.74 -14.31 -4.10
CA ASN A 262 27.71 -15.40 -4.03
C ASN A 262 28.39 -15.71 -5.39
N VAL A 263 28.27 -14.82 -6.38
CA VAL A 263 28.94 -14.98 -7.68
C VAL A 263 30.43 -14.75 -7.47
N GLU A 264 31.21 -15.84 -7.37
CA GLU A 264 32.61 -15.79 -6.95
C GLU A 264 33.47 -14.85 -7.82
N LEU A 265 33.19 -14.74 -9.13
CA LEU A 265 33.74 -13.73 -10.05
C LEU A 265 32.81 -13.53 -11.27
N PRO A 266 32.50 -12.29 -11.69
CA PRO A 266 31.84 -12.06 -12.97
C PRO A 266 32.71 -12.57 -14.13
N PRO A 267 32.13 -13.09 -15.22
CA PRO A 267 32.89 -13.58 -16.35
C PRO A 267 33.72 -12.46 -16.97
N ALA A 268 34.95 -12.78 -17.39
CA ALA A 268 35.78 -11.83 -18.11
C ALA A 268 35.04 -11.29 -19.33
N ARG A 269 35.16 -9.99 -19.62
CA ARG A 269 34.47 -9.33 -20.74
C ARG A 269 34.70 -10.04 -22.09
N ALA A 270 35.86 -10.65 -22.29
CA ALA A 270 36.19 -11.44 -23.50
C ALA A 270 35.34 -12.72 -23.67
N ALA A 271 34.71 -13.21 -22.60
CA ALA A 271 33.79 -14.36 -22.62
C ALA A 271 32.31 -13.93 -22.74
N LEU A 272 32.05 -12.64 -22.91
CA LEU A 272 30.73 -12.05 -23.05
C LEU A 272 30.54 -11.51 -24.47
N HIS A 273 29.32 -11.63 -24.99
CA HIS A 273 28.90 -11.05 -26.25
C HIS A 273 27.98 -9.87 -26.00
N GLU A 274 28.30 -8.73 -26.61
CA GLU A 274 27.46 -7.53 -26.52
C GLU A 274 26.14 -7.75 -27.23
N VAL A 275 25.06 -7.25 -26.63
CA VAL A 275 23.72 -7.26 -27.20
C VAL A 275 23.09 -5.87 -27.04
N THR A 276 22.21 -5.50 -27.97
CA THR A 276 21.43 -4.27 -27.84
C THR A 276 20.47 -4.37 -26.65
N ALA A 277 20.09 -3.22 -26.07
CA ALA A 277 19.09 -3.17 -25.01
C ALA A 277 17.75 -3.82 -25.42
N ASP A 278 17.30 -3.64 -26.67
CA ASP A 278 16.07 -4.27 -27.18
C ASP A 278 16.18 -5.81 -27.14
N ARG A 279 17.32 -6.35 -27.61
CA ARG A 279 17.60 -7.79 -27.51
C ARG A 279 17.68 -8.28 -26.06
N ALA A 280 18.22 -7.48 -25.14
CA ALA A 280 18.24 -7.83 -23.72
C ALA A 280 16.81 -7.91 -23.14
N GLU A 281 15.91 -7.01 -23.53
CA GLU A 281 14.49 -7.07 -23.13
C GLU A 281 13.76 -8.27 -23.73
N GLU A 282 13.98 -8.59 -25.01
CA GLU A 282 13.43 -9.80 -25.62
C GLU A 282 13.84 -11.04 -24.83
N LEU A 283 15.12 -11.14 -24.47
CA LEU A 283 15.65 -12.22 -23.66
C LEU A 283 15.04 -12.22 -22.25
N ARG A 284 14.83 -11.06 -21.61
CA ARG A 284 14.17 -10.99 -20.29
C ARG A 284 12.69 -11.40 -20.35
N ALA A 285 12.01 -11.09 -21.44
CA ALA A 285 10.61 -11.44 -21.65
C ALA A 285 10.43 -12.94 -21.94
N ASP A 286 11.40 -13.57 -22.63
CA ASP A 286 11.40 -15.00 -22.91
C ASP A 286 11.86 -15.81 -21.69
N ARG A 287 10.96 -15.97 -20.71
CA ARG A 287 11.25 -16.74 -19.49
C ARG A 287 11.55 -18.21 -19.78
N GLN A 288 10.92 -18.80 -20.81
CA GLN A 288 11.08 -20.22 -21.13
C GLN A 288 12.36 -20.51 -21.91
N GLY A 289 12.85 -19.57 -22.72
CA GLY A 289 14.08 -19.70 -23.51
C GLY A 289 15.35 -19.89 -22.67
N TRP A 290 15.29 -19.59 -21.37
CA TRP A 290 16.38 -19.80 -20.42
C TRP A 290 16.47 -21.22 -19.85
N LEU A 291 15.41 -22.01 -19.97
CA LEU A 291 15.34 -23.35 -19.39
C LEU A 291 15.74 -24.40 -20.41
N ARG A 292 16.39 -25.45 -19.90
CA ARG A 292 16.57 -26.69 -20.63
C ARG A 292 15.74 -27.78 -20.01
N TYR A 293 15.12 -28.59 -20.86
CA TYR A 293 14.28 -29.71 -20.46
C TYR A 293 14.86 -31.01 -20.97
N TRP A 294 14.69 -32.07 -20.17
CA TRP A 294 15.04 -33.43 -20.56
C TRP A 294 13.91 -34.38 -20.18
N ALA A 295 13.60 -35.31 -21.07
CA ALA A 295 12.88 -36.53 -20.71
C ALA A 295 13.83 -37.45 -19.95
N ARG A 296 13.43 -37.89 -18.75
CA ARG A 296 14.25 -38.76 -17.90
C ARG A 296 13.79 -40.21 -18.02
N TYR A 297 14.74 -41.09 -18.28
CA TYR A 297 14.59 -42.55 -18.23
C TYR A 297 15.35 -43.12 -17.03
N VAL A 298 15.05 -44.35 -16.63
CA VAL A 298 15.73 -45.01 -15.50
C VAL A 298 17.20 -45.21 -15.84
N ASP A 299 17.49 -45.70 -17.05
CA ASP A 299 18.83 -45.83 -17.63
C ASP A 299 18.75 -45.89 -19.17
N GLU A 300 19.89 -46.13 -19.82
CA GLU A 300 19.99 -46.14 -21.28
C GLU A 300 19.38 -47.40 -21.92
N GLU A 301 19.33 -48.52 -21.19
CA GLU A 301 18.77 -49.77 -21.70
C GLU A 301 17.26 -49.64 -21.87
N ASP A 302 16.58 -49.09 -20.86
CA ASP A 302 15.13 -48.83 -20.91
C ASP A 302 14.76 -47.85 -22.04
N TRP A 303 15.56 -46.80 -22.25
CA TRP A 303 15.37 -45.89 -23.37
C TRP A 303 15.49 -46.60 -24.72
N ARG A 304 16.53 -47.44 -24.90
CA ARG A 304 16.74 -48.20 -26.14
C ARG A 304 15.68 -49.28 -26.37
N ALA A 305 15.11 -49.83 -25.30
CA ALA A 305 13.99 -50.76 -25.35
C ALA A 305 12.65 -50.08 -25.73
N GLY A 306 12.63 -48.75 -25.79
CA GLY A 306 11.43 -47.97 -26.13
C GLY A 306 10.47 -47.81 -24.95
N GLU A 307 10.96 -47.94 -23.72
CA GLU A 307 10.16 -47.65 -22.54
C GLU A 307 9.78 -46.16 -22.47
N ARG A 308 8.78 -45.83 -21.64
CA ARG A 308 8.34 -44.45 -21.46
C ARG A 308 9.25 -43.71 -20.48
N PRO A 309 9.45 -42.38 -20.66
CA PRO A 309 10.16 -41.59 -19.68
C PRO A 309 9.41 -41.60 -18.33
N VAL A 310 10.17 -41.62 -17.24
CA VAL A 310 9.63 -41.70 -15.87
C VAL A 310 9.31 -40.33 -15.27
N SER A 311 9.86 -39.25 -15.83
CA SER A 311 9.64 -37.86 -15.39
C SER A 311 10.25 -36.90 -16.41
N VAL A 312 9.95 -35.61 -16.27
CA VAL A 312 10.65 -34.51 -16.96
C VAL A 312 11.56 -33.79 -15.97
N VAL A 313 12.77 -33.48 -16.41
CA VAL A 313 13.77 -32.73 -15.65
C VAL A 313 14.03 -31.41 -16.34
N ARG A 314 14.21 -30.33 -15.56
CA ARG A 314 14.62 -29.03 -16.08
C ARG A 314 15.83 -28.47 -15.35
N ARG A 315 16.62 -27.65 -16.04
CA ARG A 315 17.74 -26.90 -15.47
C ARG A 315 17.50 -25.41 -15.63
N ARG A 316 17.57 -24.68 -14.52
CA ARG A 316 17.64 -23.21 -14.47
C ARG A 316 19.06 -22.82 -14.09
N ARG A 317 19.72 -22.04 -14.97
CA ARG A 317 21.13 -21.66 -14.78
C ARG A 317 21.24 -20.16 -14.56
N SER A 318 21.23 -19.75 -13.30
CA SER A 318 21.52 -18.38 -12.92
C SER A 318 23.01 -18.23 -12.55
N PRO A 319 23.67 -17.07 -12.76
CA PRO A 319 25.07 -16.88 -12.41
C PRO A 319 25.46 -17.29 -10.99
N GLU A 320 24.57 -17.06 -10.02
CA GLU A 320 24.73 -17.36 -8.60
C GLU A 320 24.49 -18.83 -8.26
N ARG A 321 23.70 -19.55 -9.06
CA ARG A 321 23.35 -20.95 -8.77
C ARG A 321 22.70 -21.67 -9.96
N ILE A 322 22.99 -22.96 -10.05
CA ILE A 322 22.29 -23.89 -10.95
C ILE A 322 21.25 -24.67 -10.14
N TYR A 323 20.02 -24.72 -10.63
CA TYR A 323 18.93 -25.53 -10.08
C TYR A 323 18.53 -26.59 -11.08
N ASP A 324 18.72 -27.85 -10.70
CA ASP A 324 18.22 -29.01 -11.40
C ASP A 324 16.97 -29.50 -10.68
N GLU A 325 15.86 -29.57 -11.40
CA GLU A 325 14.55 -29.90 -10.85
C GLU A 325 13.92 -31.04 -11.65
N ALA A 326 13.39 -32.05 -10.97
CA ALA A 326 12.53 -33.06 -11.58
C ALA A 326 11.08 -32.76 -11.22
N PHE A 327 10.17 -33.03 -12.16
CA PHE A 327 8.75 -32.94 -11.87
C PHE A 327 8.30 -34.19 -11.10
N LYS A 328 7.79 -33.97 -9.88
CA LYS A 328 7.48 -35.03 -8.93
C LYS A 328 6.00 -35.41 -8.99
N THR A 329 5.68 -36.57 -8.40
CA THR A 329 4.32 -37.14 -8.32
C THR A 329 3.27 -36.21 -7.68
N TRP A 330 3.70 -35.19 -6.93
CA TRP A 330 2.83 -34.19 -6.30
C TRP A 330 2.55 -32.97 -7.21
N ASN A 331 2.84 -33.07 -8.50
CA ASN A 331 2.68 -31.99 -9.48
C ASN A 331 3.51 -30.72 -9.18
N GLU A 332 4.70 -30.92 -8.62
CA GLU A 332 5.62 -29.85 -8.26
C GLU A 332 7.02 -30.12 -8.80
N TRP A 333 7.70 -29.04 -9.19
CA TRP A 333 9.13 -29.06 -9.46
C TRP A 333 9.90 -29.14 -8.15
N GLY A 334 10.75 -30.15 -8.01
CA GLY A 334 11.61 -30.28 -6.83
C GLY A 334 13.04 -30.65 -7.20
N PRO A 335 14.01 -30.39 -6.31
CA PRO A 335 15.42 -30.62 -6.60
C PRO A 335 15.72 -32.06 -7.00
N THR A 336 16.63 -32.24 -7.95
CA THR A 336 17.12 -33.55 -8.44
C THR A 336 18.62 -33.53 -8.71
N GLN A 337 19.26 -34.69 -8.59
CA GLN A 337 20.66 -34.90 -8.96
C GLN A 337 20.81 -35.48 -10.38
N ALA A 338 19.70 -35.85 -11.03
CA ALA A 338 19.72 -36.63 -12.28
C ALA A 338 20.53 -35.99 -13.41
N VAL A 339 20.51 -34.66 -13.54
CA VAL A 339 21.29 -33.98 -14.59
C VAL A 339 22.79 -34.02 -14.26
N TYR A 340 23.16 -33.86 -12.99
CA TYR A 340 24.55 -34.02 -12.57
C TYR A 340 25.02 -35.46 -12.80
N ASP A 341 24.24 -36.46 -12.34
CA ASP A 341 24.59 -37.88 -12.44
C ASP A 341 24.70 -38.36 -13.90
N PHE A 342 23.92 -37.77 -14.81
CA PHE A 342 24.01 -38.06 -16.25
C PHE A 342 25.32 -37.56 -16.87
N PHE A 343 25.83 -36.40 -16.44
CA PHE A 343 27.07 -35.83 -16.96
C PHE A 343 28.33 -36.26 -16.18
N ASP A 344 28.18 -36.84 -14.98
CA ASP A 344 29.27 -37.40 -14.18
C ASP A 344 29.45 -38.90 -14.50
N ALA A 345 30.65 -39.33 -14.86
CA ALA A 345 30.94 -40.71 -15.28
C ALA A 345 31.12 -41.70 -14.10
N ARG A 346 30.83 -41.26 -12.87
CA ARG A 346 31.08 -42.01 -11.62
C ARG A 346 29.96 -42.98 -11.19
N PRO A 347 28.66 -42.70 -11.42
CA PRO A 347 27.60 -43.63 -11.02
C PRO A 347 27.68 -44.94 -11.81
N SER A 348 27.45 -46.07 -11.14
CA SER A 348 27.44 -47.39 -11.78
C SER A 348 26.21 -47.64 -12.66
N ASN A 349 25.14 -46.86 -12.48
CA ASN A 349 23.97 -46.84 -13.37
C ASN A 349 23.39 -45.41 -13.43
N PRO A 350 23.90 -44.52 -14.29
CA PRO A 350 23.41 -43.15 -14.40
C PRO A 350 22.05 -43.12 -15.12
N PRO A 351 21.15 -42.19 -14.74
CA PRO A 351 19.89 -42.01 -15.46
C PRO A 351 20.16 -41.55 -16.90
N HIS A 352 19.35 -41.98 -17.86
CA HIS A 352 19.47 -41.51 -19.23
C HIS A 352 18.55 -40.31 -19.48
N LEU A 353 19.11 -39.23 -20.05
CA LEU A 353 18.40 -37.98 -20.32
C LEU A 353 18.41 -37.66 -21.82
N VAL A 354 17.23 -37.36 -22.37
CA VAL A 354 17.07 -36.91 -23.76
C VAL A 354 16.58 -35.47 -23.75
N GLU A 355 17.31 -34.55 -24.39
CA GLU A 355 16.95 -33.13 -24.45
C GLU A 355 15.67 -32.94 -25.29
N ILE A 356 14.74 -32.15 -24.76
CA ILE A 356 13.44 -31.87 -25.36
C ILE A 356 13.14 -30.37 -25.29
N ASP A 357 12.19 -29.90 -26.11
CA ASP A 357 11.73 -28.51 -26.03
C ASP A 357 10.64 -28.31 -24.96
N ALA A 358 10.28 -27.05 -24.67
CA ALA A 358 9.28 -26.72 -23.66
C ALA A 358 7.88 -27.26 -24.00
N ALA A 359 7.51 -27.29 -25.29
CA ALA A 359 6.22 -27.80 -25.72
C ALA A 359 6.14 -29.34 -25.56
N GLU A 360 7.24 -30.04 -25.80
CA GLU A 360 7.37 -31.48 -25.57
C GLU A 360 7.40 -31.81 -24.09
N ALA A 361 8.10 -31.01 -23.27
CA ALA A 361 8.05 -31.11 -21.83
C ALA A 361 6.61 -30.98 -21.30
N GLU A 362 5.86 -29.97 -21.76
CA GLU A 362 4.45 -29.79 -21.37
C GLU A 362 3.59 -31.00 -21.75
N ARG A 363 3.74 -31.52 -22.99
CA ARG A 363 3.02 -32.74 -23.42
C ARG A 363 3.32 -33.94 -22.53
N LEU A 364 4.60 -34.19 -22.22
CA LEU A 364 4.99 -35.31 -21.36
C LEU A 364 4.49 -35.14 -19.93
N LEU A 365 4.49 -33.91 -19.40
CA LEU A 365 3.97 -33.61 -18.07
C LEU A 365 2.44 -33.83 -18.00
N THR A 366 1.72 -33.46 -19.05
CA THR A 366 0.29 -33.77 -19.17
C THR A 366 0.03 -35.27 -19.25
N GLU A 367 0.82 -36.02 -20.03
CA GLU A 367 0.63 -37.48 -20.18
C GLU A 367 0.96 -38.24 -18.90
N LEU A 368 2.10 -37.94 -18.26
CA LEU A 368 2.62 -38.68 -17.11
C LEU A 368 1.91 -38.31 -15.80
N HIS A 369 1.54 -37.03 -15.65
CA HIS A 369 1.08 -36.47 -14.38
C HIS A 369 -0.28 -35.77 -14.45
N GLY A 370 -0.88 -35.64 -15.64
CA GLY A 370 -2.12 -34.89 -15.81
C GLY A 370 -1.98 -33.39 -15.56
N ALA A 371 -0.75 -32.87 -15.53
CA ALA A 371 -0.47 -31.46 -15.25
C ALA A 371 -0.58 -30.60 -16.52
N THR A 372 -1.09 -29.37 -16.38
CA THR A 372 -1.16 -28.36 -17.44
C THR A 372 -0.64 -27.02 -16.92
N GLY A 373 0.07 -26.27 -17.75
CA GLY A 373 0.77 -25.04 -17.38
C GLY A 373 2.03 -25.29 -16.53
N ALA A 374 2.53 -26.53 -16.47
CA ALA A 374 3.64 -26.87 -15.58
C ALA A 374 4.98 -26.26 -16.03
N THR A 375 5.07 -25.84 -17.29
CA THR A 375 6.22 -25.13 -17.87
C THR A 375 6.08 -23.60 -17.89
N GLU A 376 4.97 -23.03 -17.44
CA GLU A 376 4.78 -21.57 -17.32
C GLU A 376 5.54 -21.02 -16.10
N LEU A 377 6.17 -19.84 -16.24
CA LEU A 377 7.05 -19.22 -15.22
C LEU A 377 6.78 -17.74 -14.98
#